data_AF-A0A383CVG1-F1
#
_entry.id   AF-A0A383CVG1-F1
#
_cell.length_a   1.000
_cell.length_b   1.000
_cell.length_c   1.000
_cell.angle_alpha   90.00
_cell.angle_beta   90.00
_cell.angle_gamma   90.00
#
_symmetry.space_group_name_H-M   'P 1'
#
loop_
_entity.id
_entity.type
_entity.pdbx_description
1 polymer ?
#
loop_
_entity_poly.entity_id
_entity_poly.type
_entity_poly.pdbx_seq_one_letter_code
_entity_poly.pdbx_strand_id
1 'polypeptide(L)'
;VRDPKRILKKILSNGQDPDQFEQTGEPLVQLVEVLRDVTRCRRTRQWITDNYNVDVVVSPETFARLLEIPQINFVENSNRMLEVDTISLKEVRNSDDPVTIGNLNSVLKEFYRNLESIQGLLQNEYPNPRLIKEMQSELIDPVTKQINALKKLHGKVTGYLLNLRKVKSIEHSFEESFPGSLKAHPLRKNWSAVERELEFYRKCS
;
A
#
# COMPACT_ATOMS: atom_id res chain seq x y z
N VAL A 1 -23.68 38.39 -2.42
CA VAL A 1 -22.61 37.49 -2.93
C VAL A 1 -21.27 38.19 -2.71
N ARG A 2 -20.25 37.52 -2.13
CA ARG A 2 -18.92 38.15 -1.92
C ARG A 2 -18.19 38.24 -3.28
N ASP A 3 -17.52 39.36 -3.52
CA ASP A 3 -16.73 39.62 -4.74
C ASP A 3 -15.66 38.52 -4.97
N PRO A 4 -15.72 37.77 -6.09
CA PRO A 4 -14.76 36.72 -6.45
C PRO A 4 -13.32 37.22 -6.52
N LYS A 5 -13.08 38.44 -7.01
CA LYS A 5 -11.71 39.00 -7.12
C LYS A 5 -11.06 39.17 -5.75
N ARG A 6 -11.82 39.70 -4.79
CA ARG A 6 -11.36 39.83 -3.40
C ARG A 6 -11.05 38.47 -2.76
N ILE A 7 -11.76 37.41 -3.14
CA ILE A 7 -11.49 36.06 -2.64
C ILE A 7 -10.25 35.47 -3.31
N LEU A 8 -10.10 35.60 -4.63
CA LEU A 8 -8.91 35.16 -5.37
C LEU A 8 -7.64 35.78 -4.80
N LYS A 9 -7.66 37.10 -4.56
CA LYS A 9 -6.52 37.82 -3.97
C LYS A 9 -6.10 37.26 -2.61
N LYS A 10 -7.05 36.77 -1.80
CA LYS A 10 -6.76 36.11 -0.52
C LYS A 10 -6.18 34.71 -0.67
N ILE A 11 -6.58 33.97 -1.70
CA ILE A 11 -6.13 32.60 -1.92
C ILE A 11 -4.72 32.60 -2.54
N LEU A 12 -4.49 33.44 -3.55
CA LEU A 12 -3.23 33.50 -4.31
C LEU A 12 -2.06 34.06 -3.48
N SER A 13 -2.33 34.83 -2.43
CA SER A 13 -1.42 35.30 -1.37
C SER A 13 -0.15 36.08 -1.82
N ASN A 14 0.23 36.10 -3.11
CA ASN A 14 1.54 36.58 -3.59
C ASN A 14 1.44 37.45 -4.85
N GLY A 15 0.79 38.62 -4.76
CA GLY A 15 0.93 39.69 -5.76
C GLY A 15 0.44 39.40 -7.19
N GLN A 16 -0.14 38.23 -7.46
CA GLN A 16 -0.77 37.94 -8.73
C GLN A 16 -2.03 38.78 -8.90
N ASP A 17 -2.16 39.38 -10.08
CA ASP A 17 -3.26 40.25 -10.44
C ASP A 17 -4.51 39.41 -10.80
N PRO A 18 -5.60 39.49 -10.01
CA PRO A 18 -6.85 38.80 -10.32
C PRO A 18 -7.40 39.13 -11.71
N ASP A 19 -7.06 40.31 -12.25
CA ASP A 19 -7.56 40.79 -13.54
C ASP A 19 -6.99 39.98 -14.73
N GLN A 20 -5.87 39.28 -14.55
CA GLN A 20 -5.33 38.36 -15.56
C GLN A 20 -6.24 37.15 -15.79
N PHE A 21 -7.00 36.73 -14.78
CA PHE A 21 -7.93 35.60 -14.90
C PHE A 21 -9.24 36.00 -15.59
N GLU A 22 -9.56 37.29 -15.71
CA GLU A 22 -10.70 37.73 -16.53
C GLU A 22 -10.39 37.65 -18.02
N GLN A 23 -9.12 37.83 -18.38
CA GLN A 23 -8.66 37.78 -19.78
C GLN A 23 -8.77 36.38 -20.39
N THR A 24 -8.88 35.34 -19.56
CA THR A 24 -9.08 33.95 -20.02
C THR A 24 -10.54 33.68 -20.43
N GLY A 25 -11.47 34.56 -20.05
CA GLY A 25 -12.92 34.37 -20.30
C GLY A 25 -13.59 33.33 -19.40
N GLU A 26 -12.85 32.71 -18.47
CA GLU A 26 -13.40 31.73 -17.54
C GLU A 26 -14.13 32.41 -16.35
N PRO A 27 -15.21 31.81 -15.82
CA PRO A 27 -15.92 32.38 -14.68
C PRO A 27 -15.04 32.40 -13.41
N LEU A 28 -14.71 33.60 -12.91
CA LEU A 28 -13.92 33.77 -11.69
C LEU A 28 -14.51 33.06 -10.46
N VAL A 29 -15.84 32.90 -10.42
CA VAL A 29 -16.53 32.16 -9.36
C VAL A 29 -16.09 30.69 -9.35
N GLN A 30 -16.04 30.06 -10.52
CA GLN A 30 -15.61 28.67 -10.67
C GLN A 30 -14.14 28.51 -10.28
N LEU A 31 -13.29 29.45 -10.69
CA LEU A 31 -11.88 29.47 -10.29
C LEU A 31 -11.71 29.57 -8.77
N VAL A 32 -12.50 30.43 -8.11
CA VAL A 32 -12.51 30.55 -6.64
C VAL A 32 -12.88 29.22 -5.97
N GLU A 33 -13.89 28.53 -6.49
CA GLU A 33 -14.34 27.24 -5.96
C GLU A 33 -13.25 26.18 -6.10
N VAL A 34 -12.67 26.04 -7.29
CA VAL A 34 -11.57 25.11 -7.55
C VAL A 34 -10.38 25.38 -6.63
N LEU A 35 -9.96 26.63 -6.48
CA LEU A 35 -8.82 26.97 -5.62
C LEU A 35 -9.11 26.74 -4.12
N ARG A 36 -10.37 26.90 -3.69
CA ARG A 36 -10.78 26.52 -2.32
C ARG A 36 -10.70 25.02 -2.11
N ASP A 37 -11.13 24.23 -3.08
CA ASP A 37 -11.04 22.77 -3.01
C ASP A 37 -9.58 22.32 -2.97
N VAL A 38 -8.71 22.90 -3.81
CA VAL A 38 -7.26 22.66 -3.75
C VAL A 38 -6.70 23.00 -2.35
N THR A 39 -7.12 24.12 -1.77
CA THR A 39 -6.70 24.53 -0.43
C THR A 39 -7.18 23.54 0.64
N ARG A 40 -8.40 23.04 0.53
CA ARG A 40 -8.95 22.01 1.42
C ARG A 40 -8.16 20.71 1.30
N CYS A 41 -7.88 20.25 0.09
CA CYS A 41 -7.06 19.05 -0.16
C CYS A 41 -5.66 19.18 0.48
N ARG A 42 -5.00 20.33 0.32
CA ARG A 42 -3.69 20.60 0.95
C ARG A 42 -3.75 20.54 2.48
N ARG A 43 -4.80 21.10 3.09
CA ARG A 43 -4.99 21.04 4.54
C ARG A 43 -5.25 19.62 5.04
N THR A 44 -6.07 18.85 4.33
CA THR A 44 -6.32 17.45 4.65
C THR A 44 -5.05 16.63 4.55
N ARG A 45 -4.26 16.81 3.48
CA ARG A 45 -2.94 16.17 3.35
C ARG A 45 -2.03 16.51 4.52
N GLN A 46 -1.88 17.80 4.84
CA GLN A 46 -1.05 18.23 5.97
C GLN A 46 -1.49 17.57 7.28
N TRP A 47 -2.80 17.55 7.54
CA TRP A 47 -3.34 16.88 8.73
C TRP A 47 -3.01 15.39 8.76
N ILE A 48 -3.11 14.67 7.64
CA ILE A 48 -2.73 13.24 7.58
C ILE A 48 -1.23 13.06 7.86
N THR A 49 -0.39 13.91 7.27
CA THR A 49 1.05 13.89 7.49
C THR A 49 1.39 14.15 8.96
N ASP A 50 0.79 15.16 9.58
CA ASP A 50 1.05 15.54 10.98
C ASP A 50 0.61 14.46 11.99
N ASN A 51 -0.49 13.75 11.71
CA ASN A 51 -1.09 12.79 12.66
C ASN A 51 -0.61 11.36 12.46
N TYR A 52 -0.28 10.97 11.23
CA TYR A 52 0.03 9.58 10.88
C TYR A 52 1.41 9.39 10.27
N ASN A 53 2.17 10.48 10.05
CA ASN A 53 3.45 10.46 9.34
C ASN A 53 3.36 9.82 7.95
N VAL A 54 2.21 10.01 7.28
CA VAL A 54 1.94 9.54 5.92
C VAL A 54 1.84 10.75 4.99
N ASP A 55 2.66 10.78 3.93
CA ASP A 55 2.51 11.74 2.86
C ASP A 55 1.67 11.13 1.72
N VAL A 56 0.46 11.66 1.53
CA VAL A 56 -0.49 11.18 0.51
C VAL A 56 -0.24 11.85 -0.85
N VAL A 57 0.92 12.49 -1.07
CA VAL A 57 1.27 12.93 -2.42
C VAL A 57 1.67 11.75 -3.28
N VAL A 58 0.88 11.60 -4.34
CA VAL A 58 1.24 10.76 -5.46
C VAL A 58 1.94 11.67 -6.48
N SER A 59 3.27 11.65 -6.50
CA SER A 59 4.00 12.23 -7.63
C SER A 59 3.69 11.44 -8.89
N PRO A 60 3.89 12.00 -10.10
CA PRO A 60 3.77 11.22 -11.33
C PRO A 60 4.61 9.93 -11.29
N GLU A 61 5.81 9.97 -10.71
CA GLU A 61 6.63 8.74 -10.56
C GLU A 61 5.99 7.75 -9.60
N THR A 62 5.45 8.20 -8.46
CA THR A 62 4.74 7.34 -7.51
C THR A 62 3.49 6.72 -8.15
N PHE A 63 2.73 7.50 -8.94
CA PHE A 63 1.57 7.00 -9.68
C PHE A 63 1.99 5.90 -10.66
N ALA A 64 3.05 6.13 -11.45
CA ALA A 64 3.57 5.14 -12.39
C ALA A 64 4.00 3.84 -11.68
N ARG A 65 4.67 3.95 -10.53
CA ARG A 65 5.02 2.78 -9.70
C ARG A 65 3.80 2.04 -9.17
N LEU A 66 2.75 2.76 -8.78
CA LEU A 66 1.50 2.14 -8.33
C LEU A 66 0.83 1.33 -9.45
N LEU A 67 0.96 1.75 -10.72
CA LEU A 67 0.47 0.99 -11.88
C LEU A 67 1.28 -0.28 -12.18
N GLU A 68 2.44 -0.50 -11.54
CA GLU A 68 3.12 -1.81 -11.61
C GLU A 68 2.42 -2.87 -10.77
N ILE A 69 1.54 -2.48 -9.84
CA ILE A 69 0.72 -3.40 -9.06
C ILE A 69 -0.51 -3.76 -9.90
N PRO A 70 -0.68 -5.03 -10.35
CA PRO A 70 -1.74 -5.41 -11.28
C PRO A 70 -3.15 -5.02 -10.79
N GLN A 71 -3.43 -5.21 -9.50
CA GLN A 71 -4.71 -4.89 -8.88
C GLN A 71 -5.05 -3.39 -8.93
N ILE A 72 -4.03 -2.53 -9.03
CA ILE A 72 -4.20 -1.08 -9.14
C ILE A 72 -4.27 -0.65 -10.61
N ASN A 73 -3.51 -1.33 -11.48
CA ASN A 73 -3.48 -1.04 -12.91
C ASN A 73 -4.83 -1.28 -13.59
N PHE A 74 -5.48 -2.39 -13.26
CA PHE A 74 -6.73 -2.79 -13.90
C PHE A 74 -7.93 -2.21 -13.16
N VAL A 75 -8.64 -1.30 -13.81
CA VAL A 75 -9.82 -0.65 -13.23
C VAL A 75 -11.08 -1.04 -13.98
N GLU A 76 -12.14 -1.31 -13.22
CA GLU A 76 -13.47 -1.55 -13.76
C GLU A 76 -14.11 -0.21 -14.16
N ASN A 77 -14.54 -0.12 -15.40
CA ASN A 77 -15.24 1.04 -15.94
C ASN A 77 -16.56 0.58 -16.54
N SER A 78 -17.66 1.23 -16.17
CA SER A 78 -18.98 0.89 -16.71
C SER A 78 -19.26 1.74 -17.94
N ASN A 79 -19.56 1.12 -19.07
CA ASN A 79 -19.95 1.83 -20.28
C ASN A 79 -21.42 2.32 -20.18
N ARG A 80 -21.87 3.10 -21.18
CA ARG A 80 -23.25 3.66 -21.20
C ARG A 80 -24.36 2.59 -21.22
N MET A 81 -24.02 1.34 -21.53
CA MET A 81 -24.93 0.19 -21.52
C MET A 81 -24.85 -0.63 -20.23
N LEU A 82 -24.13 -0.12 -19.21
CA LEU A 82 -23.86 -0.79 -17.93
C LEU A 82 -23.01 -2.06 -18.04
N GLU A 83 -22.35 -2.28 -19.17
CA GLU A 83 -21.36 -3.36 -19.29
C GLU A 83 -20.08 -2.91 -18.57
N VAL A 84 -19.50 -3.82 -17.81
CA VAL A 84 -18.29 -3.57 -17.02
C VAL A 84 -17.09 -4.04 -17.81
N ASP A 85 -16.28 -3.08 -18.27
CA ASP A 85 -15.02 -3.35 -18.95
C ASP A 85 -13.86 -3.14 -17.97
N THR A 86 -12.89 -4.05 -18.00
CA THR A 86 -11.65 -3.89 -17.23
C THR A 86 -10.59 -3.28 -18.14
N ILE A 87 -10.07 -2.10 -17.77
CA ILE A 87 -9.05 -1.39 -18.56
C ILE A 87 -7.74 -1.26 -17.77
N SER A 88 -6.62 -1.43 -18.46
CA SER A 88 -5.26 -1.23 -17.94
C SER A 88 -4.93 0.27 -18.00
N LEU A 89 -4.93 0.96 -16.86
CA LEU A 89 -4.60 2.38 -16.77
C LEU A 89 -3.22 2.70 -17.34
N LYS A 90 -2.29 1.75 -17.27
CA LYS A 90 -0.94 1.84 -17.83
C LYS A 90 -0.92 1.81 -19.36
N GLU A 91 -1.86 1.10 -19.99
CA GLU A 91 -1.91 0.95 -21.45
C GLU A 91 -2.68 2.08 -22.14
N VAL A 92 -3.71 2.62 -21.48
CA VAL A 92 -4.51 3.72 -22.05
C VAL A 92 -3.91 5.11 -21.80
N ARG A 93 -2.83 5.23 -21.03
CA ARG A 93 -2.18 6.50 -20.71
C ARG A 93 -0.78 6.58 -21.31
N ASN A 94 -0.40 7.76 -21.80
CA ASN A 94 0.99 8.09 -22.09
C ASN A 94 1.72 8.49 -20.81
N SER A 95 3.06 8.38 -20.81
CA SER A 95 3.90 8.78 -19.66
C SER A 95 3.73 10.24 -19.24
N ASP A 96 3.36 11.09 -20.20
CA ASP A 96 3.28 12.54 -20.03
C ASP A 96 1.86 13.01 -19.70
N ASP A 97 0.88 12.09 -19.69
CA ASP A 97 -0.50 12.44 -19.40
C ASP A 97 -0.64 12.90 -17.94
N PRO A 98 -1.36 13.99 -17.67
CA PRO A 98 -1.62 14.44 -16.30
C PRO A 98 -2.42 13.39 -15.53
N VAL A 99 -2.08 13.17 -14.25
CA VAL A 99 -2.84 12.28 -13.38
C VAL A 99 -4.16 12.95 -13.00
N THR A 100 -5.28 12.40 -13.44
CA THR A 100 -6.59 12.98 -13.15
C THR A 100 -7.10 12.55 -11.77
N ILE A 101 -8.04 13.31 -11.19
CA ILE A 101 -8.75 12.93 -9.96
C ILE A 101 -9.45 11.58 -10.12
N GLY A 102 -9.99 11.29 -11.31
CA GLY A 102 -10.60 10.00 -11.62
C GLY A 102 -9.61 8.85 -11.49
N ASN A 103 -8.38 9.03 -12.00
CA ASN A 103 -7.33 8.02 -11.87
C ASN A 103 -6.92 7.80 -10.42
N LEU A 104 -6.76 8.88 -9.64
CA LEU A 104 -6.44 8.77 -8.21
C LEU A 104 -7.55 8.06 -7.45
N ASN A 105 -8.82 8.37 -7.73
CA ASN A 105 -9.96 7.72 -7.08
C ASN A 105 -10.00 6.22 -7.37
N SER A 106 -9.73 5.80 -8.61
CA SER A 106 -9.69 4.36 -8.94
C SER A 106 -8.55 3.64 -8.22
N VAL A 107 -7.35 4.24 -8.20
CA VAL A 107 -6.21 3.71 -7.45
C VAL A 107 -6.52 3.59 -5.95
N LEU A 108 -7.11 4.63 -5.35
CA LEU A 108 -7.47 4.63 -3.93
C LEU A 108 -8.55 3.60 -3.61
N LYS A 109 -9.52 3.39 -4.50
CA LYS A 109 -10.57 2.39 -4.34
C LYS A 109 -10.00 0.98 -4.30
N GLU A 110 -9.13 0.63 -5.25
CA GLU A 110 -8.50 -0.70 -5.27
C GLU A 110 -7.49 -0.87 -4.14
N PHE A 111 -6.76 0.19 -3.78
CA PHE A 111 -5.90 0.17 -2.60
C PHE A 111 -6.69 -0.10 -1.32
N TYR A 112 -7.83 0.58 -1.13
CA TYR A 112 -8.72 0.34 0.01
C TYR A 112 -9.27 -1.09 0.01
N ARG A 113 -9.74 -1.59 -1.13
CA ARG A 113 -10.24 -2.97 -1.28
C ARG A 113 -9.16 -4.00 -0.94
N ASN A 114 -7.92 -3.79 -1.37
CA ASN A 114 -6.80 -4.65 -1.03
C ASN A 114 -6.50 -4.63 0.47
N LEU A 115 -6.48 -3.44 1.10
CA LEU A 115 -6.28 -3.32 2.54
C LEU A 115 -7.41 -3.98 3.34
N GLU A 116 -8.66 -3.81 2.91
CA GLU A 116 -9.83 -4.44 3.53
C GLU A 116 -9.76 -5.97 3.42
N SER A 117 -9.32 -6.49 2.27
CA SER A 117 -9.07 -7.93 2.09
C SER A 117 -7.98 -8.45 3.02
N ILE A 118 -6.84 -7.76 3.10
CA ILE A 118 -5.73 -8.11 4.02
C ILE A 118 -6.22 -8.08 5.47
N GLN A 119 -6.98 -7.04 5.86
CA GLN A 119 -7.57 -6.94 7.18
C GLN A 119 -8.51 -8.11 7.47
N GLY A 120 -9.35 -8.49 6.52
CA GLY A 120 -10.23 -9.65 6.62
C GLY A 120 -9.46 -10.94 6.86
N LEU A 121 -8.35 -11.15 6.14
CA LEU A 121 -7.46 -12.30 6.35
C LEU A 121 -6.84 -12.30 7.76
N LEU A 122 -6.36 -11.14 8.22
CA LEU A 122 -5.75 -11.00 9.55
C LEU A 122 -6.76 -11.20 10.69
N GLN A 123 -8.03 -10.83 10.49
CA GLN A 123 -9.07 -11.00 11.51
C GLN A 123 -9.61 -12.43 11.58
N ASN A 124 -9.72 -13.12 10.44
CA ASN A 124 -10.44 -14.39 10.38
C ASN A 124 -9.51 -15.61 10.23
N GLU A 125 -8.51 -15.53 9.37
CA GLU A 125 -7.70 -16.69 8.96
C GLU A 125 -6.32 -16.73 9.63
N TYR A 126 -5.72 -15.57 9.89
CA TYR A 126 -4.37 -15.43 10.42
C TYR A 126 -4.32 -14.50 11.63
N PRO A 127 -5.05 -14.79 12.72
CA PRO A 127 -5.08 -13.93 13.90
C PRO A 127 -3.69 -13.90 14.56
N ASN A 128 -3.15 -12.69 14.70
CA ASN A 128 -1.86 -12.41 15.34
C ASN A 128 -0.64 -13.11 14.69
N PRO A 129 -0.28 -12.76 13.44
CA PRO A 129 0.89 -13.36 12.80
C PRO A 129 2.15 -12.96 13.56
N ARG A 130 3.01 -13.94 13.83
CA ARG A 130 4.22 -13.81 14.65
C ARG A 130 5.30 -13.01 13.95
N LEU A 131 5.35 -13.08 12.62
CA LEU A 131 6.40 -12.44 11.80
C LEU A 131 5.95 -11.14 11.11
N ILE A 132 4.72 -10.65 11.36
CA ILE A 132 4.10 -9.57 10.57
C ILE A 132 4.93 -8.27 10.49
N LYS A 133 5.76 -8.00 11.50
CA LYS A 133 6.54 -6.76 11.59
C LYS A 133 7.89 -6.82 10.87
N GLU A 134 8.39 -8.03 10.60
CA GLU A 134 9.75 -8.26 10.10
C GLU A 134 9.78 -9.09 8.82
N MET A 135 8.67 -9.73 8.45
CA MET A 135 8.58 -10.49 7.20
C MET A 135 8.71 -9.60 5.98
N GLN A 136 9.57 -10.03 5.07
CA GLN A 136 9.79 -9.45 3.74
C GLN A 136 9.63 -10.57 2.70
N SER A 137 9.28 -10.21 1.45
CA SER A 137 9.00 -11.19 0.40
C SER A 137 10.22 -12.09 0.11
N GLU A 138 11.43 -11.53 0.20
CA GLU A 138 12.70 -12.23 -0.01
C GLU A 138 12.99 -13.29 1.07
N LEU A 139 12.36 -13.17 2.24
CA LEU A 139 12.53 -14.08 3.38
C LEU A 139 11.58 -15.28 3.32
N ILE A 140 10.52 -15.24 2.51
CA ILE A 140 9.51 -16.32 2.41
C ILE A 140 10.17 -17.66 2.03
N ASP A 141 11.00 -17.66 0.99
CA ASP A 141 11.67 -18.87 0.51
C ASP A 141 12.75 -19.39 1.47
N PRO A 142 13.66 -18.55 2.01
CA PRO A 142 14.57 -18.94 3.08
C PRO A 142 13.86 -19.59 4.26
N VAL A 143 12.78 -18.99 4.78
CA VAL A 143 12.04 -19.54 5.94
C VAL A 143 11.36 -20.85 5.56
N THR A 144 10.78 -20.95 4.35
CA THR A 144 10.22 -22.21 3.84
C THR A 144 11.26 -23.33 3.85
N LYS A 145 12.49 -23.05 3.41
CA LYS A 145 13.60 -24.01 3.43
C LYS A 145 14.01 -24.39 4.85
N GLN A 146 14.08 -23.43 5.78
CA GLN A 146 14.40 -23.68 7.18
C GLN A 146 13.34 -24.58 7.86
N ILE A 147 12.06 -24.32 7.65
CA ILE A 147 10.95 -25.14 8.15
C ILE A 147 11.04 -26.57 7.60
N ASN A 148 11.23 -26.71 6.28
CA ASN A 148 11.37 -28.01 5.64
C ASN A 148 12.61 -28.78 6.14
N ALA A 149 13.71 -28.09 6.42
CA ALA A 149 14.88 -28.70 7.03
C ALA A 149 14.59 -29.19 8.46
N LEU A 150 13.91 -28.38 9.29
CA LEU A 150 13.51 -28.80 10.64
C LEU A 150 12.59 -30.02 10.62
N LYS A 151 11.58 -30.04 9.73
CA LYS A 151 10.70 -31.20 9.53
C LYS A 151 11.47 -32.48 9.22
N LYS A 152 12.47 -32.40 8.32
CA LYS A 152 13.32 -33.55 7.95
C LYS A 152 14.20 -34.00 9.11
N LEU A 153 14.65 -33.07 9.95
CA LEU A 153 15.49 -33.37 11.11
C LEU A 153 14.71 -33.91 12.30
N HIS A 154 13.38 -33.73 12.33
CA HIS A 154 12.48 -34.22 13.37
C HIS A 154 12.16 -35.72 13.17
N GLY A 155 12.98 -36.60 13.76
CA GLY A 155 12.74 -38.05 13.73
C GLY A 155 11.60 -38.49 14.66
N LYS A 156 10.84 -39.52 14.26
CA LYS A 156 9.71 -40.07 15.06
C LYS A 156 10.10 -40.59 16.45
N VAL A 157 11.35 -40.99 16.65
CA VAL A 157 11.83 -41.64 17.90
C VAL A 157 12.84 -40.79 18.67
N THR A 158 13.71 -40.05 17.98
CA THR A 158 14.79 -39.26 18.60
C THR A 158 14.58 -37.74 18.53
N GLY A 159 13.50 -37.28 17.88
CA GLY A 159 13.24 -35.87 17.65
C GLY A 159 14.44 -35.17 17.03
N TYR A 160 14.97 -34.16 17.73
CA TYR A 160 16.12 -33.37 17.31
C TYR A 160 17.47 -33.79 17.93
N LEU A 161 17.50 -34.79 18.81
CA LEU A 161 18.67 -35.10 19.66
C LEU A 161 19.92 -35.44 18.85
N LEU A 162 19.79 -36.20 17.76
CA LEU A 162 20.93 -36.59 16.91
C LEU A 162 21.39 -35.47 15.96
N ASN A 163 20.60 -34.40 15.82
CA ASN A 163 20.81 -33.34 14.84
C ASN A 163 20.97 -31.95 15.49
N LEU A 164 21.26 -31.89 16.80
CA LEU A 164 21.32 -30.66 17.60
C LEU A 164 22.15 -29.54 16.96
N ARG A 165 23.31 -29.85 16.37
CA ARG A 165 24.17 -28.83 15.71
C ARG A 165 23.50 -28.21 14.49
N LYS A 166 22.85 -29.02 13.65
CA LYS A 166 22.12 -28.54 12.45
C LYS A 166 20.90 -27.73 12.85
N VAL A 167 20.17 -28.19 13.86
CA VAL A 167 19.00 -27.47 14.40
C VAL A 167 19.42 -26.11 14.95
N LYS A 168 20.48 -26.04 15.78
CA LYS A 168 21.00 -24.76 16.28
C LYS A 168 21.41 -23.80 15.16
N SER A 169 22.02 -24.30 14.08
CA SER A 169 22.38 -23.46 12.93
C SER A 169 21.15 -22.87 12.23
N ILE A 170 20.08 -23.66 12.08
CA ILE A 170 18.82 -23.20 11.49
C ILE A 170 18.15 -22.15 12.39
N GLU A 171 18.09 -22.44 13.69
CA GLU A 171 17.50 -21.52 14.68
C GLU A 171 18.25 -20.19 14.72
N HIS A 172 19.59 -20.22 14.72
CA HIS A 172 20.40 -19.01 14.72
C HIS A 172 20.18 -18.16 13.47
N SER A 173 20.19 -18.78 12.28
CA SER A 173 19.91 -18.07 11.02
C SER A 173 18.49 -17.49 10.99
N PHE A 174 17.51 -18.17 11.59
CA PHE A 174 16.15 -17.65 11.70
C PHE A 174 16.06 -16.49 12.71
N GLU A 175 16.75 -16.58 13.85
CA GLU A 175 16.84 -15.49 14.84
C GLU A 175 17.52 -14.25 14.26
N GLU A 176 18.54 -14.42 13.42
CA GLU A 176 19.19 -13.30 12.69
C GLU A 176 18.24 -12.61 11.71
N SER A 177 17.37 -13.36 11.02
CA SER A 177 16.36 -12.78 10.13
C SER A 177 15.20 -12.10 10.87
N PHE A 178 14.91 -12.50 12.11
CA PHE A 178 13.72 -12.05 12.85
C PHE A 178 14.01 -11.71 14.33
N PRO A 179 14.93 -10.79 14.62
CA PRO A 179 15.37 -10.51 16.00
C PRO A 179 14.25 -9.99 16.92
N GLY A 180 13.25 -9.29 16.38
CA GLY A 180 12.11 -8.74 17.12
C GLY A 180 10.94 -9.71 17.33
N SER A 181 10.90 -10.81 16.58
CA SER A 181 9.78 -11.76 16.54
C SER A 181 9.88 -12.83 17.62
N LEU A 182 9.99 -12.41 18.88
CA LEU A 182 10.15 -13.30 20.05
C LEU A 182 9.08 -14.41 20.13
N LYS A 183 7.87 -14.15 19.64
CA LYS A 183 6.77 -15.12 19.61
C LYS A 183 6.95 -16.22 18.54
N ALA A 184 7.82 -16.02 17.56
CA ALA A 184 8.19 -17.03 16.58
C ALA A 184 9.34 -17.93 17.06
N HIS A 185 10.10 -17.49 18.08
CA HIS A 185 11.27 -18.22 18.59
C HIS A 185 10.92 -19.22 19.70
N PRO A 186 11.62 -20.37 19.76
CA PRO A 186 12.46 -20.95 18.71
C PRO A 186 11.60 -21.52 17.57
N LEU A 187 12.09 -21.48 16.33
CA LEU A 187 11.38 -21.93 15.14
C LEU A 187 10.95 -23.40 15.29
N ARG A 188 11.77 -24.29 15.87
CA ARG A 188 11.41 -25.71 16.03
C ARG A 188 10.14 -25.96 16.85
N LYS A 189 9.71 -25.02 17.69
CA LYS A 189 8.46 -25.12 18.47
C LYS A 189 7.27 -24.47 17.77
N ASN A 190 7.54 -23.55 16.85
CA ASN A 190 6.54 -22.66 16.28
C ASN A 190 6.38 -22.81 14.76
N TRP A 191 7.17 -23.68 14.13
CA TRP A 191 7.24 -23.81 12.66
C TRP A 191 5.89 -24.11 12.02
N SER A 192 4.96 -24.79 12.69
CA SER A 192 3.60 -25.01 12.16
C SER A 192 2.79 -23.73 12.04
N ALA A 193 2.91 -22.83 13.03
CA ALA A 193 2.27 -21.52 12.98
C ALA A 193 2.95 -20.62 11.94
N VAL A 194 4.28 -20.61 11.93
CA VAL A 194 5.06 -19.83 10.94
C VAL A 194 4.77 -20.32 9.52
N GLU A 195 4.67 -21.63 9.29
CA GLU A 195 4.34 -22.20 7.98
C GLU A 195 2.96 -21.75 7.48
N ARG A 196 1.96 -21.71 8.37
CA ARG A 196 0.65 -21.15 8.04
C ARG A 196 0.75 -19.67 7.68
N GLU A 197 1.53 -18.89 8.42
CA GLU A 197 1.75 -17.46 8.12
C GLU A 197 2.44 -17.26 6.75
N LEU A 198 3.32 -18.16 6.31
CA LEU A 198 3.96 -18.07 5.00
C LEU A 198 2.95 -18.09 3.83
N GLU A 199 1.84 -18.81 3.97
CA GLU A 199 0.77 -18.79 2.97
C GLU A 199 0.13 -17.40 2.85
N PHE A 200 -0.10 -16.75 3.99
CA PHE A 200 -0.59 -15.37 4.03
C PHE A 200 0.42 -14.42 3.36
N TYR A 201 1.70 -14.50 3.73
CA TYR A 201 2.70 -13.60 3.16
C TYR A 201 2.86 -13.75 1.65
N ARG A 202 2.73 -14.97 1.10
CA ARG A 202 2.72 -15.20 -0.35
C ARG A 202 1.54 -14.56 -1.05
N LYS A 203 0.36 -14.53 -0.41
CA LYS A 203 -0.83 -13.86 -0.96
C LYS A 203 -0.70 -12.33 -0.94
N CYS A 204 0.15 -11.80 -0.05
CA CYS A 204 0.39 -10.36 0.11
C CYS A 204 1.64 -9.85 -0.63
N SER A 205 2.45 -10.73 -1.22
CA SER A 205 3.69 -10.39 -1.94
C SER A 205 3.46 -10.17 -3.42
#